data_AF-V7C607-F1
#
_entry.id   AF-V7C607-F1
#
_cell.length_a   1.000
_cell.length_b   1.000
_cell.length_c   1.000
_cell.angle_alpha   90.00
_cell.angle_beta   90.00
_cell.angle_gamma   90.00
#
_symmetry.space_group_name_H-M   'P 1'
#
loop_
_entity.id
_entity.type
_entity.pdbx_description
1 polymer ?
#
loop_
_entity_poly.entity_id
_entity_poly.type
_entity_poly.pdbx_seq_one_letter_code
_entity_poly.pdbx_strand_id
1 'polypeptide(L)'
;MNCKINSLSSPIPCKLCTKKPKLRRRNTILFSISSSGKQQKTISTSTRIENPTSEAYTVSFKTEKGCKLAISRYPDFEYDAEGGMGTGIAAKVTENGPANNDLPVSFDLESLYIPPLTSSTAKFLGLPLPPFLKIEVVPEALHGSINQESGKVDLEFKAKFLFSAGSLYKAPPLLVKTVLTSEETKGTMKSGRGRRLDKEGKCRLVGVATVDPIDDFFMNSFLGIPCVPC
;
A
#
# COMPACT_ATOMS: atom_id res chain seq x y z
N MET A 1 7.59 -68.57 -25.15
CA MET A 1 8.78 -68.85 -25.98
C MET A 1 9.23 -67.55 -26.64
N ASN A 2 10.48 -67.14 -26.37
CA ASN A 2 11.39 -66.19 -27.04
C ASN A 2 10.86 -65.18 -28.08
N CYS A 3 11.05 -63.87 -27.86
CA CYS A 3 12.16 -62.99 -28.35
C CYS A 3 11.87 -62.38 -29.76
N LYS A 4 12.16 -61.12 -30.12
CA LYS A 4 13.25 -60.14 -29.90
C LYS A 4 12.70 -58.74 -30.32
N ILE A 5 13.28 -57.58 -29.98
CA ILE A 5 14.34 -56.89 -30.74
C ILE A 5 14.97 -55.76 -29.89
N ASN A 6 16.30 -55.87 -29.75
CA ASN A 6 17.42 -54.90 -29.74
C ASN A 6 17.50 -53.64 -28.84
N SER A 7 18.68 -53.53 -28.21
CA SER A 7 19.21 -52.41 -27.42
C SER A 7 20.33 -51.67 -28.16
N LEU A 8 20.71 -50.51 -27.62
CA LEU A 8 22.04 -49.84 -27.52
C LEU A 8 21.75 -48.36 -27.20
N SER A 9 22.35 -47.60 -26.29
CA SER A 9 23.35 -47.74 -25.22
C SER A 9 23.40 -46.37 -24.51
N SER A 10 23.79 -46.30 -23.23
CA SER A 10 24.12 -45.05 -22.52
C SER A 10 25.65 -44.87 -22.46
N PRO A 11 26.20 -43.65 -22.27
CA PRO A 11 26.61 -43.23 -20.93
C PRO A 11 26.56 -41.69 -20.63
N ILE A 12 26.93 -41.36 -19.38
CA ILE A 12 26.77 -40.15 -18.57
C ILE A 12 27.90 -39.07 -18.84
N PRO A 13 28.16 -38.07 -17.96
CA PRO A 13 27.66 -36.68 -17.84
C PRO A 13 28.64 -35.57 -18.32
N CYS A 14 28.15 -34.34 -18.54
CA CYS A 14 28.99 -33.14 -18.63
C CYS A 14 28.54 -32.01 -17.67
N LYS A 15 29.44 -31.58 -16.78
CA LYS A 15 29.39 -30.31 -16.03
C LYS A 15 30.09 -29.23 -16.86
N LEU A 16 29.57 -28.00 -16.88
CA LEU A 16 30.25 -26.77 -16.41
C LEU A 16 29.43 -25.49 -16.73
N CYS A 17 29.80 -24.44 -16.00
CA CYS A 17 29.03 -23.29 -15.54
C CYS A 17 29.31 -22.03 -16.39
N THR A 18 28.37 -21.06 -16.47
CA THR A 18 28.53 -19.67 -15.95
C THR A 18 27.46 -18.67 -16.44
N LYS A 19 26.88 -17.98 -15.44
CA LYS A 19 26.44 -16.56 -15.35
C LYS A 19 25.55 -15.92 -16.44
N LYS A 20 24.36 -15.48 -16.01
CA LYS A 20 23.97 -14.06 -15.79
C LYS A 20 22.59 -14.00 -15.10
N PRO A 21 22.44 -13.40 -13.90
CA PRO A 21 21.12 -13.14 -13.34
C PRO A 21 20.49 -11.95 -14.09
N LYS A 22 19.30 -12.16 -14.66
CA LYS A 22 18.51 -11.06 -15.24
C LYS A 22 18.01 -10.16 -14.11
N LEU A 23 18.37 -8.90 -14.23
CA LEU A 23 18.07 -7.78 -13.33
C LEU A 23 16.57 -7.71 -13.04
N ARG A 24 16.16 -8.00 -11.80
CA ARG A 24 14.79 -7.81 -11.31
C ARG A 24 14.62 -6.32 -11.01
N ARG A 25 13.94 -5.58 -11.89
CA ARG A 25 13.57 -4.17 -11.66
C ARG A 25 12.74 -4.09 -10.36
N ARG A 26 13.31 -3.44 -9.35
CA ARG A 26 12.63 -3.04 -8.10
C ARG A 26 12.11 -1.63 -8.28
N ASN A 27 10.81 -1.43 -8.04
CA ASN A 27 10.17 -0.12 -7.99
C ASN A 27 9.78 0.17 -6.53
N THR A 28 9.90 1.42 -6.09
CA THR A 28 10.24 1.80 -4.70
C THR A 28 9.60 3.14 -4.27
N ILE A 29 8.41 3.13 -3.67
CA ILE A 29 7.66 4.31 -3.18
C ILE A 29 8.55 5.36 -2.48
N LEU A 30 8.54 6.62 -2.93
CA LEU A 30 9.25 7.79 -2.36
C LEU A 30 8.40 8.55 -1.33
N PHE A 31 8.91 8.70 -0.12
CA PHE A 31 8.52 9.70 0.87
C PHE A 31 9.59 10.80 0.85
N SER A 32 9.15 12.05 0.80
CA SER A 32 10.04 13.20 0.82
C SER A 32 9.71 14.04 2.04
N ILE A 33 10.67 14.15 2.96
CA ILE A 33 10.61 15.08 4.09
C ILE A 33 11.43 16.30 3.67
N SER A 34 10.77 17.42 3.40
CA SER A 34 11.44 18.68 3.10
C SER A 34 11.33 19.64 4.27
N SER A 35 12.47 20.06 4.84
CA SER A 35 12.52 21.19 5.76
C SER A 35 12.64 22.49 4.96
N SER A 36 11.61 23.34 4.98
CA SER A 36 11.73 24.73 4.51
C SER A 36 11.86 25.66 5.71
N GLY A 37 13.10 25.88 6.14
CA GLY A 37 13.44 27.02 6.99
C GLY A 37 13.57 28.28 6.13
N LYS A 38 12.51 29.09 6.04
CA LYS A 38 12.62 30.48 5.59
C LYS A 38 12.44 31.41 6.80
N GLN A 39 13.56 31.88 7.34
CA GLN A 39 13.57 33.02 8.24
C GLN A 39 13.24 34.28 7.43
N GLN A 40 12.08 34.89 7.69
CA GLN A 40 11.86 36.30 7.44
C GLN A 40 11.43 36.95 8.75
N LYS A 41 12.35 37.75 9.27
CA LYS A 41 12.24 38.52 10.51
C LYS A 41 11.36 39.73 10.22
N THR A 42 10.11 39.72 10.68
CA THR A 42 9.30 40.93 10.84
C THR A 42 8.85 41.00 12.28
N ILE A 43 9.36 42.01 12.99
CA ILE A 43 9.07 42.29 14.39
C ILE A 43 7.63 42.81 14.47
N SER A 44 6.79 42.17 15.28
CA SER A 44 5.54 42.74 15.77
C SER A 44 5.29 42.20 17.17
N THR A 45 5.46 43.09 18.14
CA THR A 45 5.24 42.88 19.56
C THR A 45 3.75 42.64 19.81
N SER A 46 3.38 41.46 20.29
CA SER A 46 2.14 41.28 21.05
C SER A 46 2.30 40.07 21.96
N THR A 47 2.23 40.33 23.26
CA THR A 47 2.32 39.39 24.36
C THR A 47 1.18 38.39 24.26
N ARG A 48 1.47 37.15 23.84
CA ARG A 48 0.53 36.03 23.92
C ARG A 48 1.25 34.85 24.53
N ILE A 49 0.70 34.41 25.67
CA ILE A 49 1.03 33.24 26.47
C ILE A 49 1.70 32.14 25.63
N GLU A 50 2.96 31.85 25.95
CA GLU A 50 3.74 30.77 25.35
C GLU A 50 3.11 29.42 25.71
N ASN A 51 2.24 28.93 24.83
CA ASN A 51 2.04 27.49 24.71
C ASN A 51 3.34 26.89 24.16
N PRO A 52 3.82 25.74 24.67
CA PRO A 52 5.03 25.14 24.13
C PRO A 52 4.78 24.83 22.66
N THR A 53 5.49 25.55 21.79
CA THR A 53 5.48 25.37 20.34
C THR A 53 5.92 23.94 20.04
N SER A 54 4.95 23.04 19.89
CA SER A 54 5.17 21.75 19.29
C SER A 54 5.62 22.02 17.85
N GLU A 55 6.92 21.84 17.59
CA GLU A 55 7.44 21.94 16.23
C GLU A 55 6.74 20.86 15.40
N ALA A 56 5.94 21.30 14.43
CA ALA A 56 5.24 20.44 13.51
C ALA A 56 6.04 20.34 12.21
N TYR A 57 6.31 19.12 11.75
CA TYR A 57 6.91 18.88 10.44
C TYR A 57 5.83 18.63 9.41
N THR A 58 6.01 19.14 8.20
CA THR A 58 5.20 18.71 7.05
C THR A 58 5.73 17.37 6.55
N VAL A 59 4.84 16.40 6.42
CA VAL A 59 5.13 15.10 5.79
C VAL A 59 4.38 14.99 4.48
N SER A 60 4.98 14.32 3.51
CA SER A 60 4.33 14.02 2.24
C SER A 60 4.69 12.63 1.77
N PHE A 61 3.80 12.00 1.02
CA PHE A 61 4.09 10.75 0.34
C PHE A 61 3.66 10.81 -1.12
N LYS A 62 4.28 9.93 -1.91
CA LYS A 62 3.86 9.63 -3.28
C LYS A 62 3.85 8.13 -3.46
N THR A 63 2.80 7.61 -4.07
CA THR A 63 2.75 6.18 -4.45
C THR A 63 3.52 5.94 -5.74
N GLU A 64 4.03 4.72 -5.87
CA GLU A 64 4.78 4.27 -7.04
C GLU A 64 4.11 3.07 -7.70
N LYS A 65 4.69 2.65 -8.83
CA LYS A 65 4.29 1.43 -9.53
C LYS A 65 4.56 0.18 -8.70
N GLY A 66 3.88 -0.91 -9.05
CA GLY A 66 4.14 -2.23 -8.46
C GLY A 66 3.45 -2.47 -7.12
N CYS A 67 2.44 -1.64 -6.82
CA CYS A 67 1.46 -1.96 -5.80
C CYS A 67 0.68 -3.21 -6.20
N LYS A 68 0.06 -3.83 -5.20
CA LYS A 68 -0.77 -5.02 -5.40
C LYS A 68 -2.02 -4.91 -4.56
N LEU A 69 -3.14 -5.36 -5.11
CA LEU A 69 -4.37 -5.59 -4.37
C LEU A 69 -4.63 -7.09 -4.36
N ALA A 70 -4.79 -7.68 -3.18
CA ALA A 70 -5.10 -9.09 -3.03
C ALA A 70 -6.50 -9.23 -2.42
N ILE A 71 -7.38 -9.96 -3.10
CA ILE A 71 -8.77 -10.15 -2.67
C ILE A 71 -9.00 -11.64 -2.45
N SER A 72 -9.22 -12.04 -1.20
CA SER A 72 -9.68 -13.39 -0.84
C SER A 72 -8.90 -14.49 -1.58
N ARG A 73 -9.60 -15.40 -2.25
CA ARG A 73 -9.08 -16.51 -3.06
C ARG A 73 -8.51 -16.09 -4.43
N TYR A 74 -8.70 -14.85 -4.86
CA TYR A 74 -8.22 -14.40 -6.16
C TYR A 74 -6.70 -14.25 -6.18
N PRO A 75 -6.06 -14.50 -7.34
CA PRO A 75 -4.70 -14.04 -7.61
C PRO A 75 -4.56 -12.55 -7.30
N ASP A 76 -3.33 -12.12 -6.99
CA ASP A 76 -3.06 -10.72 -6.73
C ASP A 76 -3.28 -9.91 -8.02
N PHE A 77 -3.99 -8.79 -7.88
CA PHE A 77 -4.10 -7.76 -8.90
C PHE A 77 -2.82 -6.93 -8.89
N GLU A 78 -2.19 -6.79 -10.05
CA GLU A 78 -1.13 -5.79 -10.21
C GLU A 78 -1.79 -4.42 -10.27
N TYR A 79 -1.23 -3.46 -9.55
CA TYR A 79 -1.76 -2.12 -9.46
C TYR A 79 -0.63 -1.10 -9.61
N ASP A 80 -0.71 -0.29 -10.66
CA ASP A 80 0.09 0.91 -10.82
C ASP A 80 -0.61 2.06 -10.08
N ALA A 81 -0.12 2.32 -8.87
CA ALA A 81 -0.60 3.41 -8.04
C ALA A 81 0.16 4.72 -8.30
N GLU A 82 1.02 4.80 -9.32
CA GLU A 82 1.76 6.03 -9.62
C GLU A 82 0.81 7.23 -9.77
N GLY A 83 1.23 8.37 -9.21
CA GLY A 83 0.46 9.62 -9.21
C GLY A 83 -0.42 9.82 -7.96
N GLY A 84 -0.59 8.79 -7.12
CA GLY A 84 -1.13 9.00 -5.79
C GLY A 84 -0.18 9.80 -4.90
N MET A 85 -0.76 10.62 -4.03
CA MET A 85 -0.02 11.56 -3.20
C MET A 85 -0.83 11.95 -1.96
N GLY A 86 -0.15 12.53 -0.99
CA GLY A 86 -0.80 13.17 0.15
C GLY A 86 0.19 13.98 0.97
N THR A 87 -0.33 14.95 1.70
CA THR A 87 0.41 15.79 2.63
C THR A 87 -0.19 15.68 4.03
N GLY A 88 0.61 15.96 5.05
CA GLY A 88 0.21 15.79 6.43
C GLY A 88 1.13 16.52 7.39
N ILE A 89 0.81 16.36 8.67
CA ILE A 89 1.55 16.95 9.77
C ILE A 89 2.13 15.82 10.63
N ALA A 90 3.37 16.00 11.06
CA ALA A 90 4.01 15.17 12.05
C ALA A 90 4.36 16.00 13.28
N ALA A 91 3.92 15.57 14.46
CA ALA A 91 4.19 16.31 15.69
C ALA A 91 5.51 15.84 16.30
N LYS A 92 6.43 16.76 16.58
CA LYS A 92 7.67 16.43 17.30
C LYS A 92 7.31 15.97 18.72
N VAL A 93 7.83 14.82 19.08
CA VAL A 93 7.73 14.30 20.44
C VAL A 93 8.60 15.17 21.35
N THR A 94 7.98 15.89 22.30
CA THR A 94 8.69 16.67 23.32
C THR A 94 9.55 15.74 24.18
N GLU A 95 10.61 16.24 24.84
CA GLU A 95 11.59 15.47 25.64
C GLU A 95 11.01 14.53 26.73
N ASN A 96 9.70 14.60 27.01
CA ASN A 96 8.96 13.71 27.92
C ASN A 96 8.01 12.72 27.21
N GLY A 97 8.09 12.59 25.89
CA GLY A 97 7.23 11.70 25.12
C GLY A 97 7.79 10.29 24.98
N PRO A 98 7.03 9.36 24.37
CA PRO A 98 7.30 7.93 24.42
C PRO A 98 8.73 7.62 23.98
N ALA A 99 9.44 6.81 24.76
CA ALA A 99 10.86 6.45 24.66
C ALA A 99 11.29 5.78 23.34
N ASN A 100 10.41 5.71 22.34
CA ASN A 100 10.51 4.82 21.19
C ASN A 100 10.89 5.52 19.87
N ASN A 101 11.20 6.83 19.85
CA ASN A 101 11.50 7.57 18.60
C ASN A 101 10.36 7.52 17.56
N ASP A 102 9.12 7.29 17.99
CA ASP A 102 7.95 7.24 17.14
C ASP A 102 7.42 8.65 16.87
N LEU A 103 7.55 9.11 15.63
CA LEU A 103 7.01 10.37 15.16
C LEU A 103 5.54 10.16 14.75
N PRO A 104 4.55 10.68 15.51
CA PRO A 104 3.15 10.59 15.11
C PRO A 104 2.89 11.43 13.86
N VAL A 105 2.16 10.87 12.91
CA VAL A 105 1.83 11.51 11.62
C VAL A 105 0.33 11.44 11.35
N SER A 106 -0.22 12.49 10.76
CA SER A 106 -1.61 12.55 10.31
C SER A 106 -1.66 13.21 8.93
N PHE A 107 -2.25 12.51 7.95
CA PHE A 107 -2.39 13.01 6.59
C PHE A 107 -3.72 13.73 6.41
N ASP A 108 -3.67 14.86 5.71
CA ASP A 108 -4.82 15.64 5.31
C ASP A 108 -5.58 14.94 4.18
N LEU A 109 -6.86 14.69 4.41
CA LEU A 109 -7.74 13.99 3.46
C LEU A 109 -8.00 14.81 2.19
N GLU A 110 -7.96 16.14 2.26
CA GLU A 110 -8.18 16.98 1.07
C GLU A 110 -7.03 16.86 0.07
N SER A 111 -5.80 16.70 0.58
CA SER A 111 -4.62 16.46 -0.24
C SER A 111 -4.44 14.99 -0.65
N LEU A 112 -5.19 14.06 -0.04
CA LEU A 112 -4.97 12.63 -0.16
C LEU A 112 -5.63 12.06 -1.42
N TYR A 113 -4.81 11.69 -2.40
CA TYR A 113 -5.26 11.08 -3.64
C TYR A 113 -4.67 9.68 -3.81
N ILE A 114 -5.55 8.70 -4.04
CA ILE A 114 -5.18 7.32 -4.39
C ILE A 114 -5.81 7.03 -5.76
N PRO A 115 -5.01 6.66 -6.78
CA PRO A 115 -5.56 6.40 -8.10
C PRO A 115 -6.66 5.31 -8.07
N PRO A 116 -7.71 5.44 -8.89
CA PRO A 116 -8.72 4.39 -9.00
C PRO A 116 -8.12 3.17 -9.71
N LEU A 117 -8.63 1.98 -9.40
CA LEU A 117 -8.31 0.76 -10.15
C LEU A 117 -9.21 0.72 -11.39
N THR A 118 -8.59 0.77 -12.56
CA THR A 118 -9.22 0.80 -13.89
C THR A 118 -8.40 -0.05 -14.86
N SER A 119 -8.83 -0.17 -16.11
CA SER A 119 -8.05 -0.86 -17.14
C SER A 119 -6.64 -0.26 -17.37
N SER A 120 -6.42 1.02 -17.08
CA SER A 120 -5.09 1.66 -17.24
C SER A 120 -4.18 1.48 -16.03
N THR A 121 -4.74 1.31 -14.83
CA THR A 121 -3.98 1.28 -13.58
C THR A 121 -3.89 -0.12 -12.97
N ALA A 122 -4.74 -1.08 -13.36
CA ALA A 122 -4.76 -2.40 -12.74
C ALA A 122 -4.83 -3.55 -13.76
N LYS A 123 -4.19 -4.67 -13.40
CA LYS A 123 -4.20 -5.91 -14.18
C LYS A 123 -4.56 -7.11 -13.31
N PHE A 124 -5.36 -8.00 -13.86
CA PHE A 124 -5.69 -9.29 -13.28
C PHE A 124 -5.15 -10.39 -14.20
N LEU A 125 -4.32 -11.29 -13.65
CA LEU A 125 -3.64 -12.34 -14.44
C LEU A 125 -2.84 -11.80 -15.64
N GLY A 126 -2.26 -10.60 -15.51
CA GLY A 126 -1.49 -9.93 -16.56
C GLY A 126 -2.32 -9.20 -17.62
N LEU A 127 -3.65 -9.33 -17.59
CA LEU A 127 -4.56 -8.62 -18.48
C LEU A 127 -5.10 -7.36 -17.79
N PRO A 128 -5.30 -6.25 -18.51
CA PRO A 128 -6.02 -5.10 -17.99
C PRO A 128 -7.37 -5.50 -17.38
N LEU A 129 -7.82 -4.78 -16.35
CA LEU A 129 -9.19 -4.94 -15.87
C LEU A 129 -10.18 -4.78 -17.04
N PRO A 130 -11.31 -5.53 -17.02
CA PRO A 130 -12.34 -5.39 -18.03
C PRO A 130 -12.70 -3.91 -18.26
N PRO A 131 -12.89 -3.50 -19.53
CA PRO A 131 -13.36 -2.16 -19.83
C PRO A 131 -14.59 -1.82 -18.98
N PHE A 132 -14.69 -0.56 -18.57
CA PHE A 132 -15.80 -0.03 -17.76
C PHE A 132 -15.81 -0.46 -16.28
N LEU A 133 -15.00 -1.42 -15.85
CA LEU A 133 -14.83 -1.72 -14.44
C LEU A 133 -13.94 -0.66 -13.80
N LYS A 134 -14.46 0.01 -12.76
CA LYS A 134 -13.73 0.99 -11.96
C LYS A 134 -13.95 0.72 -10.48
N ILE A 135 -12.87 0.72 -9.71
CA ILE A 135 -12.90 0.75 -8.24
C ILE A 135 -12.25 2.06 -7.81
N GLU A 136 -13.06 2.98 -7.29
CA GLU A 136 -12.56 4.24 -6.73
C GLU A 136 -12.20 4.03 -5.26
N VAL A 137 -11.07 4.61 -4.83
CA VAL A 137 -10.63 4.55 -3.44
C VAL A 137 -10.80 5.94 -2.85
N VAL A 138 -11.76 6.11 -1.94
CA VAL A 138 -12.05 7.37 -1.27
C VAL A 138 -11.55 7.27 0.18
N PRO A 139 -10.43 7.92 0.52
CA PRO A 139 -9.87 7.88 1.86
C PRO A 139 -10.79 8.53 2.90
N GLU A 140 -10.84 7.94 4.10
CA GLU A 140 -11.52 8.50 5.28
C GLU A 140 -10.55 8.72 6.46
N ALA A 141 -9.42 8.02 6.49
CA ALA A 141 -8.36 8.25 7.46
C ALA A 141 -7.02 7.70 6.95
N LEU A 142 -5.95 8.45 7.19
CA LEU A 142 -4.58 7.97 7.06
C LEU A 142 -3.71 8.66 8.12
N HIS A 143 -3.38 7.96 9.21
CA HIS A 143 -2.58 8.50 10.31
C HIS A 143 -1.88 7.36 11.06
N GLY A 144 -0.89 7.66 11.89
CA GLY A 144 -0.17 6.64 12.65
C GLY A 144 1.19 7.14 13.09
N SER A 145 2.23 6.31 12.96
CA SER A 145 3.57 6.65 13.41
C SER A 145 4.67 6.22 12.44
N ILE A 146 5.77 6.96 12.49
CA ILE A 146 7.03 6.67 11.81
C ILE A 146 8.13 6.63 12.87
N ASN A 147 8.71 5.46 13.08
CA ASN A 147 9.86 5.30 13.95
C ASN A 147 11.11 5.82 13.24
N GLN A 148 11.67 6.93 13.73
CA GLN A 148 12.76 7.63 13.04
C GLN A 148 14.09 6.86 13.05
N GLU A 149 14.31 6.02 14.06
CA GLU A 149 15.54 5.24 14.21
C GLU A 149 15.51 3.97 13.37
N SER A 150 14.43 3.19 13.50
CA SER A 150 14.30 1.90 12.82
C SER A 150 13.78 2.02 11.39
N GLY A 151 13.11 3.13 11.04
CA GLY A 151 12.39 3.31 9.79
C GLY A 151 11.05 2.56 9.75
N LYS A 152 10.59 1.98 10.87
CA LYS A 152 9.29 1.32 10.93
C LYS A 152 8.17 2.34 10.71
N VAL A 153 7.19 1.99 9.88
CA VAL A 153 6.01 2.82 9.60
C VAL A 153 4.77 2.00 9.84
N ASP A 154 3.85 2.49 10.66
CA ASP A 154 2.54 1.90 10.90
C ASP A 154 1.48 3.00 10.73
N LEU A 155 0.60 2.85 9.74
CA LEU A 155 -0.47 3.81 9.46
C LEU A 155 -1.83 3.12 9.48
N GLU A 156 -2.74 3.60 10.32
CA GLU A 156 -4.16 3.29 10.20
C GLU A 156 -4.69 3.87 8.91
N PHE A 157 -5.26 3.01 8.08
CA PHE A 157 -5.86 3.35 6.81
C PHE A 157 -7.33 2.95 6.80
N LYS A 158 -8.19 3.92 6.50
CA LYS A 158 -9.62 3.73 6.31
C LYS A 158 -10.01 4.35 4.98
N ALA A 159 -10.72 3.61 4.15
CA ALA A 159 -11.22 4.11 2.87
C ALA A 159 -12.48 3.37 2.42
N LYS A 160 -13.30 4.05 1.64
CA LYS A 160 -14.40 3.45 0.87
C LYS A 160 -13.89 3.03 -0.50
N PHE A 161 -14.16 1.78 -0.85
CA PHE A 161 -13.90 1.22 -2.17
C PHE A 161 -15.23 1.21 -2.93
N LEU A 162 -15.37 2.09 -3.92
CA LEU A 162 -16.59 2.26 -4.70
C LEU A 162 -16.46 1.47 -5.99
N PHE A 163 -17.14 0.33 -6.08
CA PHE A 163 -17.15 -0.50 -7.28
C PHE A 163 -18.23 -0.04 -8.27
N SER A 164 -17.86 0.05 -9.54
CA SER A 164 -18.78 0.35 -10.64
C SER A 164 -18.40 -0.40 -11.91
N ALA A 165 -19.40 -0.72 -12.72
CA ALA A 165 -19.24 -1.31 -14.04
C ALA A 165 -20.10 -0.53 -15.05
N GLY A 166 -19.44 0.30 -15.86
CA GLY A 166 -20.09 1.20 -16.81
C GLY A 166 -21.04 2.18 -16.14
N SER A 167 -22.05 2.64 -16.88
CA SER A 167 -23.13 3.48 -16.35
C SER A 167 -24.23 2.68 -15.65
N LEU A 168 -24.23 1.35 -15.81
CA LEU A 168 -25.36 0.50 -15.49
C LEU A 168 -25.33 -0.06 -14.06
N TYR A 169 -24.13 -0.24 -13.49
CA TYR A 169 -23.98 -0.86 -12.18
C TYR A 169 -23.04 -0.08 -11.26
N LYS A 170 -23.50 0.14 -10.03
CA LYS A 170 -22.75 0.71 -8.91
C LYS A 170 -23.09 -0.09 -7.65
N ALA A 171 -22.08 -0.68 -7.04
CA ALA A 171 -22.26 -1.40 -5.79
C ALA A 171 -22.31 -0.42 -4.60
N PRO A 172 -22.89 -0.84 -3.46
CA PRO A 172 -22.69 -0.15 -2.19
C PRO A 172 -21.20 0.02 -1.84
N PRO A 173 -20.80 1.12 -1.18
CA PRO A 173 -19.42 1.34 -0.77
C PRO A 173 -18.89 0.21 0.13
N LEU A 174 -17.73 -0.31 -0.22
CA LEU A 174 -17.05 -1.31 0.58
C LEU A 174 -16.08 -0.62 1.54
N LEU A 175 -16.36 -0.65 2.85
CA LEU A 175 -15.52 0.02 3.84
C LEU A 175 -14.33 -0.86 4.22
N VAL A 176 -13.12 -0.38 3.94
CA VAL A 176 -11.87 -1.06 4.29
C VAL A 176 -11.21 -0.33 5.44
N LYS A 177 -10.88 -1.08 6.50
CA LYS A 177 -10.10 -0.64 7.66
C LYS A 177 -8.91 -1.58 7.82
N THR A 178 -7.70 -1.03 7.86
CA THR A 178 -6.48 -1.83 8.07
C THR A 178 -5.35 -0.97 8.62
N VAL A 179 -4.30 -1.63 9.10
CA VAL A 179 -3.01 -0.99 9.38
C VAL A 179 -2.06 -1.29 8.22
N LEU A 180 -1.62 -0.25 7.54
CA LEU A 180 -0.54 -0.27 6.57
C LEU A 180 0.80 -0.21 7.30
N THR A 181 1.49 -1.34 7.38
CA THR A 181 2.77 -1.47 8.09
C THR A 181 3.94 -1.75 7.15
N SER A 182 5.13 -1.27 7.51
CA SER A 182 6.38 -1.65 6.86
C SER A 182 6.91 -3.03 7.26
N GLU A 183 6.25 -3.70 8.20
CA GLU A 183 6.60 -5.04 8.69
C GLU A 183 5.88 -6.15 7.92
N GLU A 184 5.93 -7.38 8.42
CA GLU A 184 5.15 -8.50 7.90
C GLU A 184 3.73 -8.50 8.47
N THR A 185 2.73 -8.71 7.61
CA THR A 185 1.33 -8.88 7.98
C THR A 185 0.83 -10.23 7.49
N LYS A 186 0.07 -10.93 8.32
CA LYS A 186 -0.57 -12.20 7.97
C LYS A 186 -2.06 -12.09 8.25
N GLY A 187 -2.87 -12.36 7.23
CA GLY A 187 -4.30 -12.65 7.40
C GLY A 187 -4.60 -14.11 7.12
N THR A 188 -5.88 -14.46 7.18
CA THR A 188 -6.37 -15.84 7.02
C THR A 188 -6.04 -16.42 5.64
N MET A 189 -6.11 -15.59 4.58
CA MET A 189 -5.88 -16.05 3.19
C MET A 189 -4.64 -15.46 2.53
N LYS A 190 -4.17 -14.28 2.98
CA LYS A 190 -3.11 -13.51 2.32
C LYS A 190 -2.13 -12.99 3.36
N SER A 191 -0.86 -12.92 2.96
CA SER A 191 0.18 -12.28 3.75
C SER A 191 0.94 -11.28 2.88
N GLY A 192 1.54 -10.28 3.54
CA GLY A 192 2.35 -9.26 2.91
C GLY A 192 3.60 -9.04 3.74
N ARG A 193 4.70 -8.69 3.06
CA ARG A 193 5.92 -8.21 3.72
C ARG A 193 6.25 -6.83 3.22
N GLY A 194 6.23 -5.87 4.14
CA GLY A 194 6.64 -4.51 3.91
C GLY A 194 8.15 -4.35 3.83
N ARG A 195 8.59 -3.10 3.75
CA ARG A 195 9.98 -2.68 3.83
C ARG A 195 10.02 -1.37 4.59
N ARG A 196 10.85 -1.30 5.63
CA ARG A 196 11.07 -0.09 6.41
C ARG A 196 11.55 1.08 5.54
N LEU A 197 11.25 2.28 6.01
CA LEU A 197 11.68 3.55 5.45
C LEU A 197 13.22 3.60 5.42
N ASP A 198 13.78 3.75 4.23
CA ASP A 198 15.22 3.91 4.05
C ASP A 198 15.64 5.40 4.07
N LYS A 199 16.95 5.64 3.93
CA LYS A 199 17.54 6.99 4.00
C LYS A 199 17.13 7.85 2.82
N GLU A 200 16.75 7.23 1.70
CA GLU A 200 16.16 7.89 0.54
C GLU A 200 14.67 8.22 0.74
N GLY A 201 14.13 7.88 1.92
CA GLY A 201 12.73 8.07 2.27
C GLY A 201 11.83 7.04 1.60
N LYS A 202 12.30 5.84 1.24
CA LYS A 202 11.49 4.85 0.54
C LYS A 202 11.08 3.71 1.45
N CYS A 203 9.81 3.30 1.36
CA CYS A 203 9.30 2.16 2.13
C CYS A 203 8.31 1.34 1.30
N ARG A 204 7.90 0.18 1.82
CA ARG A 204 6.77 -0.58 1.27
C ARG A 204 5.83 -0.87 2.42
N LEU A 205 4.61 -0.37 2.31
CA LEU A 205 3.57 -0.68 3.27
C LEU A 205 2.73 -1.86 2.77
N VAL A 206 2.34 -2.72 3.70
CA VAL A 206 1.42 -3.83 3.49
C VAL A 206 0.35 -3.77 4.56
N GLY A 207 -0.88 -4.11 4.20
CA GLY A 207 -1.99 -4.22 5.14
C GLY A 207 -2.89 -5.36 4.72
N VAL A 208 -3.57 -5.94 5.69
CA VAL A 208 -4.62 -6.93 5.45
C VAL A 208 -5.88 -6.46 6.14
N ALA A 209 -6.99 -6.48 5.41
CA ALA A 209 -8.30 -6.14 5.92
C ALA A 209 -9.22 -7.34 5.77
N THR A 210 -10.05 -7.58 6.79
CA THR A 210 -11.31 -8.31 6.61
C THR A 210 -12.38 -7.28 6.31
N VAL A 211 -13.29 -7.62 5.42
CA VAL A 211 -14.34 -6.71 4.97
C VAL A 211 -15.69 -7.35 5.25
N ASP A 212 -16.61 -6.56 5.79
CA ASP A 212 -17.95 -7.01 6.09
C ASP A 212 -18.76 -7.25 4.80
N PRO A 213 -19.69 -8.23 4.79
CA PRO A 213 -20.63 -8.38 3.70
C PRO A 213 -21.42 -7.09 3.48
N ILE A 214 -21.67 -6.76 2.23
CA ILE A 214 -22.56 -5.67 1.84
C ILE A 214 -23.86 -6.25 1.28
N ASP A 215 -24.95 -5.49 1.26
CA ASP A 215 -26.22 -5.95 0.69
C ASP A 215 -26.20 -5.94 -0.85
N ASP A 216 -25.26 -6.69 -1.42
CA ASP A 216 -25.09 -6.90 -2.85
C ASP A 216 -24.54 -8.31 -3.10
N PHE A 217 -25.38 -9.16 -3.69
CA PHE A 217 -25.08 -10.56 -3.93
C PHE A 217 -23.89 -10.76 -4.87
N PHE A 218 -23.76 -9.91 -5.89
CA PHE A 218 -22.66 -9.99 -6.85
C PHE A 218 -21.33 -9.66 -6.16
N MET A 219 -21.29 -8.57 -5.39
CA MET A 219 -20.08 -8.16 -4.68
C MET A 219 -19.69 -9.11 -3.56
N ASN A 220 -20.63 -9.62 -2.77
CA ASN A 220 -20.33 -10.62 -1.75
C ASN A 220 -19.72 -11.87 -2.38
N SER A 221 -20.31 -12.34 -3.49
CA SER A 221 -19.78 -13.46 -4.26
C SER A 221 -18.38 -13.15 -4.82
N PHE A 222 -18.17 -11.97 -5.39
CA PHE A 222 -16.88 -11.52 -5.92
C PHE A 222 -15.80 -11.38 -4.83
N LEU A 223 -16.17 -10.98 -3.62
CA LEU A 223 -15.23 -10.89 -2.49
C LEU A 223 -15.04 -12.24 -1.79
N GLY A 224 -15.82 -13.26 -2.14
CA GLY A 224 -15.85 -14.55 -1.47
C GLY A 224 -16.32 -14.46 -0.02
N ILE A 225 -17.13 -13.44 0.30
CA ILE A 225 -17.74 -13.24 1.60
C ILE A 225 -18.99 -14.13 1.68
N PRO A 226 -19.27 -14.81 2.81
CA PRO A 226 -20.51 -15.56 2.96
C PRO A 226 -21.72 -14.64 2.77
N CYS A 227 -22.57 -14.91 1.78
CA CYS A 227 -23.88 -14.27 1.71
C CYS A 227 -24.70 -14.79 2.89
N VAL A 228 -25.20 -13.89 3.75
CA VAL A 228 -26.20 -14.27 4.76
C VAL A 228 -27.50 -14.47 3.97
N PRO A 229 -28.07 -15.69 3.91
CA PRO A 229 -29.39 -15.86 3.29
C PRO A 229 -30.42 -15.13 4.15
N CYS A 230 -31.26 -14.31 3.50
CA CYS A 230 -32.44 -13.71 4.12
C CYS A 230 -33.48 -14.76 4.49
#